data_AF-X1S4D8-F1
#
_entry.id   AF-X1S4D8-F1
#
_cell.length_a   1.000
_cell.length_b   1.000
_cell.length_c   1.000
_cell.angle_alpha   90.00
_cell.angle_beta   90.00
_cell.angle_gamma   90.00
#
_symmetry.space_group_name_H-M   'P 1'
#
loop_
_entity.id
_entity.type
_entity.pdbx_description
1 polymer ?
#
loop_
_entity_poly.entity_id
_entity_poly.type
_entity_poly.pdbx_seq_one_letter_code
_entity_poly.pdbx_strand_id
1 'polypeptide(L)'
;LKMGVDTYEETFRRINRHGIAVLGSFIGGTDVDTVDKLQHRKHYILRSAGIDATELTYLTPLPGTRLFNKLADERRLLYTRFPEDWDRYDMTEVVHQPALIAPEELSAIGSQLAAQVYSRRSIWRKFFRTWRATGSLITATWAYRYNVAYRDISLAIVESERKERLVPQRR
;
A
#
# COMPACT_ATOMS: atom_id res chain seq x y z
N LEU A 1 23.78 6.35 10.40
CA LEU A 1 22.75 7.32 10.83
C LEU A 1 21.41 6.60 10.94
N LYS A 2 20.81 6.51 12.13
CA LYS A 2 19.38 6.13 12.26
C LYS A 2 18.57 7.42 12.17
N MET A 3 18.05 7.74 10.99
CA MET A 3 17.08 8.83 10.85
C MET A 3 15.72 8.31 11.36
N GLY A 4 15.19 8.97 12.38
CA GLY A 4 13.87 8.67 12.94
C GLY A 4 12.74 9.14 12.02
N VAL A 5 11.51 8.75 12.34
CA VAL A 5 10.32 9.14 11.55
C VAL A 5 10.13 10.66 11.51
N ASP A 6 10.54 11.36 12.57
CA ASP A 6 10.43 12.82 12.69
C ASP A 6 11.33 13.56 11.68
N THR A 7 12.46 12.96 11.29
CA THR A 7 13.35 13.51 10.25
C THR A 7 12.72 13.49 8.86
N TYR A 8 11.74 12.63 8.61
CA TYR A 8 11.06 12.59 7.31
C TYR A 8 10.17 13.81 7.10
N GLU A 9 9.49 14.30 8.13
CA GLU A 9 8.60 15.45 7.96
C GLU A 9 9.33 16.71 7.53
N GLU A 10 10.51 16.97 8.10
CA GLU A 10 11.37 18.09 7.67
C GLU A 10 11.83 17.90 6.22
N THR A 11 12.22 16.68 5.86
CA THR A 11 12.66 16.34 4.50
C THR A 11 11.52 16.58 3.49
N PHE A 12 10.32 16.08 3.78
CA PHE A 12 9.14 16.26 2.92
C PHE A 12 8.75 17.73 2.82
N ARG A 13 8.79 18.48 3.93
CA ARG A 13 8.54 19.93 3.91
C ARG A 13 9.52 20.67 3.00
N ARG A 14 10.80 20.30 2.99
CA ARG A 14 11.79 20.89 2.07
C ARG A 14 11.46 20.57 0.62
N ILE A 15 11.13 19.32 0.31
CA ILE A 15 10.71 18.89 -1.04
C ILE A 15 9.47 19.69 -1.49
N ASN A 16 8.46 19.80 -0.62
CA ASN A 16 7.23 20.54 -0.93
C ASN A 16 7.50 22.03 -1.18
N ARG A 17 8.39 22.69 -0.43
CA ARG A 17 8.74 24.11 -0.66
C ARG A 17 9.30 24.37 -2.06
N HIS A 18 9.84 23.35 -2.72
CA HIS A 18 10.30 23.42 -4.11
C HIS A 18 9.20 23.04 -5.13
N GLY A 19 7.94 22.97 -4.72
CA GLY A 19 6.81 22.67 -5.60
C GLY A 19 6.62 21.19 -5.92
N ILE A 20 7.38 20.30 -5.27
CA ILE A 20 7.43 18.87 -5.59
C ILE A 20 6.51 18.08 -4.63
N ALA A 21 5.70 17.17 -5.17
CA ALA A 21 4.89 16.25 -4.37
C ALA A 21 5.72 15.07 -3.88
N VAL A 22 5.39 14.57 -2.69
CA VAL A 22 5.97 13.34 -2.15
C VAL A 22 4.96 12.20 -2.29
N LEU A 23 5.39 11.13 -2.96
CA LEU A 23 4.70 9.84 -2.99
C LEU A 23 5.24 8.95 -1.87
N GLY A 24 4.37 8.55 -0.95
CA GLY A 24 4.69 7.54 0.06
C GLY A 24 4.20 6.16 -0.39
N SER A 25 5.14 5.25 -0.67
CA SER A 25 4.84 3.85 -0.97
C SER A 25 5.00 3.00 0.30
N PHE A 26 4.01 2.18 0.61
CA PHE A 26 3.91 1.44 1.85
C PHE A 26 3.61 -0.03 1.59
N ILE A 27 4.54 -0.89 2.00
CA ILE A 27 4.48 -2.34 1.79
C ILE A 27 4.01 -3.03 3.07
N GLY A 28 2.99 -3.88 3.00
CA GLY A 28 2.52 -4.75 4.08
C GLY A 28 2.82 -6.22 3.84
N GLY A 29 2.97 -7.00 4.91
CA GLY A 29 3.21 -8.45 4.83
C GLY A 29 4.66 -8.87 4.97
N THR A 30 5.51 -8.00 5.54
CA THR A 30 6.83 -8.39 5.99
C THR A 30 6.76 -9.33 7.20
N ASP A 31 7.79 -10.13 7.44
CA ASP A 31 7.83 -11.07 8.58
C ASP A 31 7.76 -10.39 9.95
N VAL A 32 8.00 -9.08 10.01
CA VAL A 32 7.95 -8.30 11.25
C VAL A 32 6.67 -7.47 11.38
N ASP A 33 5.79 -7.49 10.37
CA ASP A 33 4.52 -6.79 10.45
C ASP A 33 3.61 -7.47 11.48
N THR A 34 2.96 -6.63 12.29
CA THR A 34 1.89 -7.03 13.21
C THR A 34 0.69 -6.14 12.93
N VAL A 35 -0.50 -6.58 13.37
CA VAL A 35 -1.73 -5.79 13.25
C VAL A 35 -1.52 -4.37 13.80
N ASP A 36 -0.89 -4.26 14.96
CA ASP A 36 -0.57 -2.98 15.59
C ASP A 36 0.34 -2.08 14.72
N LYS A 37 1.42 -2.63 14.15
CA LYS A 37 2.32 -1.87 13.26
C LYS A 37 1.61 -1.40 11.99
N LEU A 38 0.70 -2.20 11.44
CA LEU A 38 -0.12 -1.81 10.29
C LEU A 38 -1.08 -0.65 10.66
N GLN A 39 -1.66 -0.67 11.86
CA GLN A 39 -2.48 0.45 12.37
C GLN A 39 -1.64 1.71 12.63
N HIS A 40 -0.43 1.59 13.17
CA HIS A 40 0.49 2.71 13.32
C HIS A 40 0.88 3.32 11.97
N ARG A 41 1.15 2.47 10.96
CA ARG A 41 1.41 2.92 9.59
C ARG A 41 0.22 3.69 9.01
N LYS A 42 -1.01 3.19 9.21
CA LYS A 42 -2.23 3.92 8.83
C LYS A 42 -2.28 5.31 9.47
N HIS A 43 -2.05 5.38 10.77
CA HIS A 43 -2.08 6.63 11.51
C HIS A 43 -1.05 7.61 10.93
N TYR A 44 0.16 7.14 10.67
CA TYR A 44 1.22 7.93 10.02
C TYR A 44 0.77 8.44 8.65
N ILE A 45 0.23 7.60 7.77
CA ILE A 45 -0.21 8.00 6.42
C ILE A 45 -1.31 9.07 6.47
N LEU A 46 -2.26 8.94 7.39
CA LEU A 46 -3.40 9.84 7.53
C LEU A 46 -3.05 11.17 8.19
N ARG A 47 -2.02 11.19 9.04
CA ARG A 47 -1.63 12.36 9.86
C ARG A 47 -0.40 13.09 9.35
N SER A 48 0.53 12.38 8.71
CA SER A 48 1.81 12.95 8.24
C SER A 48 1.55 14.08 7.25
N ALA A 49 2.09 15.25 7.57
CA ALA A 49 1.89 16.47 6.81
C ALA A 49 2.57 16.46 5.44
N GLY A 50 3.48 15.51 5.18
CA GLY A 50 4.32 15.52 3.98
C GLY A 50 4.01 14.45 2.93
N ILE A 51 3.03 13.57 3.12
CA ILE A 51 2.73 12.49 2.13
C ILE A 51 1.55 12.90 1.24
N ASP A 52 1.83 13.45 0.07
CA ASP A 52 0.84 14.03 -0.84
C ASP A 52 0.06 12.97 -1.61
N ALA A 53 0.77 11.93 -2.08
CA ALA A 53 0.20 10.76 -2.73
C ALA A 53 0.58 9.50 -1.94
N THR A 54 -0.31 8.51 -1.92
CA THR A 54 -0.05 7.23 -1.23
C THR A 54 -0.20 6.08 -2.20
N GLU A 55 0.71 5.12 -2.09
CA GLU A 55 0.58 3.78 -2.64
C GLU A 55 0.62 2.77 -1.50
N LEU A 56 -0.29 1.79 -1.53
CA LEU A 56 -0.36 0.68 -0.60
C LEU A 56 -0.21 -0.61 -1.39
N THR A 57 0.74 -1.44 -1.01
CA THR A 57 1.04 -2.71 -1.68
C THR A 57 1.28 -3.81 -0.65
N TYR A 58 1.19 -5.06 -1.09
CA TYR A 58 1.70 -6.20 -0.34
C TYR A 58 3.14 -6.52 -0.76
N LEU A 59 3.89 -7.12 0.16
CA LEU A 59 5.21 -7.66 -0.14
C LEU A 59 5.03 -8.82 -1.13
N THR A 60 5.50 -8.62 -2.36
CA THR A 60 5.41 -9.64 -3.40
C THR A 60 6.80 -10.22 -3.68
N PRO A 61 7.08 -11.45 -3.24
CA PRO A 61 8.29 -12.16 -3.63
C PRO A 61 8.25 -12.48 -5.13
N LEU A 62 8.95 -11.74 -5.97
CA LEU A 62 8.95 -12.01 -7.41
C LEU A 62 9.82 -13.23 -7.75
N PRO A 63 9.38 -14.15 -8.65
CA PRO A 63 10.19 -15.27 -9.11
C PRO A 63 11.60 -14.85 -9.54
N GLY A 64 12.61 -15.61 -9.11
CA GLY A 64 14.04 -15.31 -9.35
C GLY A 64 14.69 -14.38 -8.33
N THR A 65 13.92 -13.77 -7.40
CA THR A 65 14.49 -12.99 -6.29
C THR A 65 14.96 -13.90 -5.14
N ARG A 66 15.93 -13.43 -4.36
CA ARG A 66 16.36 -14.11 -3.13
C ARG A 66 15.20 -14.33 -2.14
N LEU A 67 14.27 -13.38 -2.07
CA LEU A 67 13.11 -13.47 -1.18
C LEU A 67 12.17 -14.59 -1.63
N PHE A 68 11.92 -14.72 -2.94
CA PHE A 68 11.12 -15.81 -3.49
C PHE A 68 11.73 -17.17 -3.16
N ASN A 69 13.01 -17.37 -3.44
CA ASN A 69 13.69 -18.63 -3.16
C ASN A 69 13.62 -18.98 -1.66
N LYS A 70 13.89 -18.00 -0.78
CA LYS A 70 13.78 -18.18 0.67
C LYS A 70 12.36 -18.64 1.07
N LEU A 71 11.32 -17.95 0.61
CA LEU A 71 9.95 -18.28 0.98
C LEU A 71 9.46 -19.59 0.33
N ALA A 72 10.00 -19.96 -0.84
CA ALA A 72 9.76 -21.26 -1.45
C ALA A 72 10.35 -22.40 -0.60
N ASP A 73 11.59 -22.27 -0.15
CA ASP A 73 12.28 -23.23 0.72
C ASP A 73 11.55 -23.39 2.06
N GLU A 74 11.03 -22.28 2.60
CA GLU A 74 10.19 -22.26 3.81
C GLU A 74 8.76 -22.76 3.58
N ARG A 75 8.37 -23.09 2.33
CA ARG A 75 7.00 -23.48 1.93
C ARG A 75 5.94 -22.44 2.31
N ARG A 76 6.28 -21.17 2.18
CA ARG A 76 5.44 -20.02 2.52
C ARG A 76 4.85 -19.30 1.31
N LEU A 77 5.14 -19.73 0.08
CA LEU A 77 4.48 -19.20 -1.13
C LEU A 77 3.11 -19.85 -1.30
N LEU A 78 2.09 -19.04 -1.61
CA LEU A 78 0.70 -19.51 -1.77
C LEU A 78 0.40 -19.93 -3.22
N TYR A 79 1.10 -19.35 -4.19
CA TYR A 79 0.81 -19.50 -5.62
C TYR A 79 2.12 -19.77 -6.39
N THR A 80 2.27 -20.96 -6.96
CA THR A 80 3.55 -21.44 -7.53
C THR A 80 3.40 -22.22 -8.84
N ARG A 81 2.18 -22.31 -9.39
CA ARG A 81 1.93 -22.93 -10.70
C ARG A 81 2.15 -21.89 -11.78
N PHE A 82 3.35 -21.87 -12.35
CA PHE A 82 3.69 -20.94 -13.42
C PHE A 82 3.56 -21.62 -14.79
N PRO A 83 3.05 -20.91 -15.82
CA PRO A 83 2.79 -19.47 -15.84
C PRO A 83 1.43 -19.02 -15.28
N GLU A 84 0.54 -19.92 -14.90
CA GLU A 84 -0.87 -19.63 -14.57
C GLU A 84 -1.04 -18.65 -13.40
N ASP A 85 -0.19 -18.74 -12.38
CA ASP A 85 -0.25 -17.91 -11.18
C ASP A 85 0.48 -16.56 -11.35
N TRP A 86 1.09 -16.26 -12.51
CA TRP A 86 1.87 -15.03 -12.72
C TRP A 86 1.05 -13.76 -12.52
N ASP A 87 -0.21 -13.76 -12.95
CA ASP A 87 -1.11 -12.61 -12.84
C ASP A 87 -1.40 -12.20 -11.38
N ARG A 88 -1.11 -13.08 -10.42
CA ARG A 88 -1.32 -12.86 -8.98
C ARG A 88 -0.16 -12.09 -8.34
N TYR A 89 1.00 -12.02 -9.00
CA TYR A 89 2.21 -11.35 -8.51
C TYR A 89 2.25 -9.86 -8.89
N ASP A 90 1.15 -9.14 -8.66
CA ASP A 90 0.95 -7.74 -9.09
C ASP A 90 1.05 -6.69 -7.95
N MET A 91 1.49 -7.12 -6.76
CA MET A 91 1.58 -6.30 -5.53
C MET A 91 0.25 -5.95 -4.86
N THR A 92 -0.88 -6.39 -5.42
CA THR A 92 -2.21 -6.11 -4.88
C THR A 92 -2.81 -7.29 -4.13
N GLU A 93 -2.22 -8.47 -4.27
CA GLU A 93 -2.61 -9.68 -3.54
C GLU A 93 -1.51 -10.17 -2.58
N VAL A 94 -1.93 -10.76 -1.45
CA VAL A 94 -1.04 -11.50 -0.55
C VAL A 94 -0.73 -12.86 -1.16
N VAL A 95 0.49 -13.04 -1.65
CA VAL A 95 0.94 -14.26 -2.35
C VAL A 95 1.85 -15.18 -1.52
N HIS A 96 2.06 -14.83 -0.25
CA HIS A 96 2.85 -15.62 0.69
C HIS A 96 2.22 -15.58 2.10
N GLN A 97 2.60 -16.54 2.94
CA GLN A 97 2.26 -16.61 4.35
C GLN A 97 3.22 -15.74 5.17
N PRO A 98 2.82 -14.58 5.73
CA PRO A 98 3.65 -13.81 6.66
C PRO A 98 3.89 -14.56 7.98
N ALA A 99 4.93 -14.18 8.73
CA ALA A 99 5.35 -14.93 9.92
C ALA A 99 4.43 -14.70 11.15
N LEU A 100 3.79 -13.53 11.24
CA LEU A 100 3.06 -13.08 12.43
C LEU A 100 1.58 -12.75 12.19
N ILE A 101 1.11 -12.81 10.95
CA ILE A 101 -0.28 -12.49 10.56
C ILE A 101 -0.71 -13.49 9.49
N ALA A 102 -1.93 -14.02 9.58
CA ALA A 102 -2.49 -14.86 8.53
C ALA A 102 -2.74 -14.06 7.23
N PRO A 103 -2.61 -14.67 6.03
CA PRO A 103 -2.82 -13.99 4.75
C PRO A 103 -4.19 -13.32 4.64
N GLU A 104 -5.24 -14.01 5.12
CA GLU A 104 -6.61 -13.54 5.07
C GLU A 104 -6.82 -12.35 6.01
N GLU A 105 -6.18 -12.39 7.19
CA GLU A 105 -6.20 -11.28 8.15
C GLU A 105 -5.42 -10.07 7.60
N LEU A 106 -4.28 -10.29 6.96
CA LEU A 106 -3.51 -9.24 6.30
C LEU A 106 -4.30 -8.59 5.15
N SER A 107 -4.97 -9.39 4.30
CA SER A 107 -5.84 -8.88 3.23
C SER A 107 -7.01 -8.06 3.79
N ALA A 108 -7.65 -8.55 4.86
CA ALA A 108 -8.75 -7.84 5.52
C ALA A 108 -8.28 -6.50 6.11
N ILE A 109 -7.12 -6.47 6.78
CA ILE A 109 -6.52 -5.25 7.30
C ILE A 109 -6.18 -4.30 6.16
N GLY A 110 -5.52 -4.78 5.10
CA GLY A 110 -5.14 -3.97 3.95
C GLY A 110 -6.35 -3.32 3.27
N SER A 111 -7.45 -4.05 3.11
CA SER A 111 -8.73 -3.51 2.63
C SER A 111 -9.29 -2.40 3.52
N GLN A 112 -9.27 -2.59 4.85
CA GLN A 112 -9.69 -1.57 5.81
C GLN A 112 -8.77 -0.33 5.80
N LEU A 113 -7.46 -0.53 5.62
CA LEU A 113 -6.49 0.55 5.49
C LEU A 113 -6.76 1.37 4.24
N ALA A 114 -6.90 0.70 3.10
CA ALA A 114 -7.14 1.33 1.81
C ALA A 114 -8.44 2.15 1.82
N ALA A 115 -9.52 1.61 2.38
CA ALA A 115 -10.80 2.34 2.52
C ALA A 115 -10.67 3.66 3.30
N GLN A 116 -9.82 3.71 4.33
CA GLN A 116 -9.58 4.91 5.12
C GLN A 116 -8.62 5.89 4.42
N VAL A 117 -7.49 5.38 3.92
CA VAL A 117 -6.44 6.16 3.25
C VAL A 117 -6.96 6.81 1.97
N TYR A 118 -7.71 6.07 1.17
CA TYR A 118 -8.29 6.52 -0.10
C TYR A 118 -9.75 7.02 0.04
N SER A 119 -10.22 7.28 1.26
CA SER A 119 -11.51 7.94 1.45
C SER A 119 -11.53 9.31 0.78
N ARG A 120 -12.66 9.69 0.18
CA ARG A 120 -12.81 11.01 -0.49
C ARG A 120 -12.38 12.18 0.41
N ARG A 121 -12.69 12.09 1.70
CA ARG A 121 -12.28 13.07 2.71
C ARG A 121 -10.75 13.13 2.87
N SER A 122 -10.08 11.99 2.90
CA SER A 122 -8.62 11.91 2.96
C SER A 122 -7.97 12.52 1.72
N ILE A 123 -8.47 12.18 0.54
CA ILE A 123 -7.98 12.68 -0.76
C ILE A 123 -8.08 14.21 -0.83
N TRP A 124 -9.25 14.78 -0.52
CA TRP A 124 -9.43 16.24 -0.50
C TRP A 124 -8.57 16.92 0.55
N ARG A 125 -8.41 16.32 1.74
CA ARG A 125 -7.51 16.85 2.76
C ARG A 125 -6.07 16.91 2.26
N LYS A 126 -5.59 15.86 1.58
CA LYS A 126 -4.26 15.82 0.95
C LYS A 126 -4.15 16.90 -0.12
N PHE A 127 -5.12 17.02 -1.03
CA PHE A 127 -5.14 18.08 -2.06
C PHE A 127 -4.93 19.49 -1.48
N PHE A 128 -5.76 19.90 -0.51
CA PHE A 128 -5.64 21.25 0.06
C PHE A 128 -4.33 21.45 0.83
N ARG A 129 -3.82 20.39 1.46
CA ARG A 129 -2.54 20.46 2.17
C ARG A 129 -1.37 20.56 1.18
N THR A 130 -1.34 19.72 0.15
CA THR A 130 -0.32 19.75 -0.91
C THR A 130 -0.31 21.11 -1.59
N TRP A 131 -1.49 21.67 -1.91
CA TRP A 131 -1.58 23.00 -2.49
C TRP A 131 -0.96 24.07 -1.57
N ARG A 132 -1.29 24.07 -0.27
CA ARG A 132 -0.70 25.02 0.70
C ARG A 132 0.81 24.81 0.89
N ALA A 133 1.28 23.57 0.90
CA ALA A 133 2.68 23.24 1.16
C ALA A 133 3.57 23.52 -0.06
N THR A 134 3.05 23.38 -1.27
CA THR A 134 3.80 23.51 -2.52
C THR A 134 3.57 24.82 -3.24
N GLY A 135 2.49 25.55 -2.93
CA GLY A 135 2.06 26.72 -3.69
C GLY A 135 1.58 26.39 -5.12
N SER A 136 1.51 25.12 -5.51
CA SER A 136 1.27 24.68 -6.88
C SER A 136 -0.04 23.91 -7.00
N LEU A 137 -1.00 24.48 -7.74
CA LEU A 137 -2.26 23.80 -8.07
C LEU A 137 -2.03 22.60 -8.99
N ILE A 138 -1.02 22.66 -9.86
CA ILE A 138 -0.66 21.55 -10.76
C ILE A 138 -0.21 20.35 -9.92
N THR A 139 0.69 20.59 -8.96
CA THR A 139 1.20 19.55 -8.06
C THR A 139 0.09 18.96 -7.19
N ALA A 140 -0.78 19.82 -6.63
CA ALA A 140 -1.94 19.36 -5.86
C ALA A 140 -2.90 18.51 -6.72
N THR A 141 -3.14 18.91 -7.96
CA THR A 141 -4.01 18.18 -8.91
C THR A 141 -3.41 16.83 -9.27
N TRP A 142 -2.10 16.75 -9.50
CA TRP A 142 -1.40 15.49 -9.74
C TRP A 142 -1.58 14.54 -8.54
N ALA A 143 -1.32 15.02 -7.32
CA ALA A 143 -1.48 14.22 -6.11
C ALA A 143 -2.93 13.75 -5.92
N TYR A 144 -3.90 14.63 -6.17
CA TYR A 144 -5.32 14.27 -6.13
C TYR A 144 -5.66 13.15 -7.11
N ARG A 145 -5.29 13.32 -8.39
CA ARG A 145 -5.56 12.32 -9.44
C ARG A 145 -4.90 10.98 -9.15
N TYR A 146 -3.67 11.00 -8.63
CA TYR A 146 -2.97 9.79 -8.20
C TYR A 146 -3.76 9.04 -7.12
N ASN A 147 -4.17 9.73 -6.05
CA ASN A 147 -4.93 9.08 -4.98
C ASN A 147 -6.33 8.61 -5.44
N VAL A 148 -6.96 9.29 -6.40
CA VAL A 148 -8.22 8.81 -7.02
C VAL A 148 -7.97 7.53 -7.81
N ALA A 149 -6.91 7.46 -8.61
CA ALA A 149 -6.58 6.25 -9.36
C ALA A 149 -6.35 5.05 -8.43
N TYR A 150 -5.59 5.23 -7.34
CA TYR A 150 -5.39 4.17 -6.34
C TYR A 150 -6.64 3.82 -5.54
N ARG A 151 -7.57 4.78 -5.36
CA ARG A 151 -8.89 4.49 -4.81
C ARG A 151 -9.66 3.54 -5.71
N ASP A 152 -9.66 3.80 -7.01
CA ASP A 152 -10.42 3.01 -7.97
C ASP A 152 -9.81 1.60 -8.13
N ILE A 153 -8.48 1.49 -8.14
CA ILE A 153 -7.75 0.20 -8.06
C ILE A 153 -8.15 -0.56 -6.78
N SER A 154 -8.10 0.09 -5.61
CA SER A 154 -8.49 -0.53 -4.33
C SER A 154 -9.92 -1.04 -4.34
N LEU A 155 -10.85 -0.33 -4.97
CA LEU A 155 -12.24 -0.78 -5.09
C LEU A 155 -12.39 -1.96 -6.05
N ALA A 156 -11.66 -1.95 -7.16
CA ALA A 156 -11.65 -3.05 -8.12
C ALA A 156 -11.14 -4.36 -7.48
N ILE A 157 -10.07 -4.29 -6.66
CA ILE A 157 -9.53 -5.44 -5.91
C ILE A 157 -10.57 -6.00 -4.93
N VAL A 158 -11.21 -5.14 -4.14
CA VAL A 158 -12.25 -5.60 -3.20
C VAL A 158 -13.43 -6.25 -3.95
N GLU A 159 -13.75 -5.74 -5.14
CA GLU A 159 -14.80 -6.32 -5.98
C GLU A 159 -14.40 -7.68 -6.57
N SER A 160 -13.15 -7.85 -7.04
CA SER A 160 -12.64 -9.13 -7.54
C SER A 160 -12.59 -10.18 -6.44
N GLU A 161 -12.02 -9.85 -5.27
CA GLU A 161 -11.99 -10.74 -4.10
C GLU A 161 -13.39 -11.18 -3.65
N ARG A 162 -14.38 -10.28 -3.74
CA ARG A 162 -15.78 -10.60 -3.43
C ARG A 162 -16.37 -11.56 -4.46
N LYS A 163 -16.10 -11.34 -5.76
CA LYS A 163 -16.57 -12.22 -6.84
C LYS A 163 -15.98 -13.62 -6.70
N GLU A 164 -14.69 -13.74 -6.44
CA GLU A 164 -14.01 -15.02 -6.24
C GLU A 164 -14.58 -15.82 -5.06
N ARG A 165 -14.88 -15.15 -3.94
CA ARG A 165 -15.54 -15.80 -2.78
C ARG A 165 -16.96 -16.30 -3.08
N LEU A 166 -17.66 -15.71 -4.05
CA LEU A 166 -19.03 -16.08 -4.42
C LEU A 166 -19.09 -17.18 -5.49
N VAL A 167 -17.99 -17.46 -6.19
CA VAL A 167 -17.92 -18.59 -7.12
C VAL A 167 -17.74 -19.88 -6.30
N PRO A 168 -18.67 -20.86 -6.37
CA PRO A 168 -18.48 -22.13 -5.68
C PRO A 168 -17.22 -22.80 -6.21
N GLN A 169 -16.29 -23.13 -5.31
CA GLN A 169 -15.11 -23.89 -5.69
C GLN A 169 -15.56 -25.24 -6.25
N ARG A 170 -15.47 -25.39 -7.58
CA ARG A 170 -15.62 -26.70 -8.22
C ARG A 170 -14.47 -27.56 -7.72
N ARG A 171 -14.80 -28.49 -6.82
CA ARG A 171 -13.94 -29.64 -6.50
C ARG A 171 -13.77 -30.53 -7.72
#